data_AF-A0A5E4BY76-F1
#
_entry.id   AF-A0A5E4BY76-F1
#
_cell.length_a   1.000
_cell.length_b   1.000
_cell.length_c   1.000
_cell.angle_alpha   90.00
_cell.angle_beta   90.00
_cell.angle_gamma   90.00
#
_symmetry.space_group_name_H-M   'P 1'
#
loop_
_entity.id
_entity.type
_entity.pdbx_description
1 polymer ?
#
loop_
_entity_poly.entity_id
_entity_poly.type
_entity_poly.pdbx_seq_one_letter_code
_entity_poly.pdbx_strand_id
1 'polypeptide(L)' 'MKGHWIEDRSGRWLITVTDFQTRSRLLHSGISPRGIAHSLVRHDELLLGDYRLHLRRALVRRHMLQALGAEPTEED' A
#
# COMPACT_ATOMS: atom_id res chain seq x y z
N MET A 1 20.34 5.78 14.40
CA MET A 1 19.55 5.32 13.24
C MET A 1 19.69 6.33 12.11
N LYS A 2 20.26 5.97 10.96
CA LYS A 2 20.11 6.77 9.74
C LYS A 2 18.83 6.29 9.05
N GLY A 3 17.74 7.05 9.21
CA GLY A 3 16.50 6.81 8.47
C GLY A 3 16.51 7.65 7.20
N HIS A 4 16.36 7.01 6.04
CA HIS A 4 16.16 7.72 4.78
C HIS A 4 14.66 7.76 4.50
N TRP A 5 14.14 8.97 4.25
CA TRP A 5 12.74 9.20 3.94
C TRP A 5 12.59 9.35 2.43
N ILE A 6 11.62 8.65 1.85
CA ILE A 6 11.30 8.75 0.42
C ILE A 6 9.78 8.88 0.31
N GLU A 7 9.30 9.74 -0.57
CA GLU A 7 7.88 9.84 -0.91
C GLU A 7 7.54 8.84 -2.02
N ASP A 8 6.48 8.04 -1.83
CA ASP A 8 5.98 7.15 -2.87
C ASP A 8 5.07 7.89 -3.87
N ARG A 9 4.79 7.27 -5.03
CA ARG A 9 3.95 7.86 -6.08
C ARG A 9 2.49 8.12 -5.68
N SER A 10 2.08 7.68 -4.49
CA SER A 10 0.74 7.87 -3.94
C SER A 10 0.72 8.91 -2.82
N GLY A 11 1.81 9.67 -2.63
CA GLY A 11 1.92 10.70 -1.59
C GLY A 11 2.11 10.14 -0.19
N ARG A 12 2.64 8.91 -0.06
CA ARG A 12 2.88 8.26 1.24
C ARG A 12 4.36 8.31 1.60
N TRP A 13 4.63 8.54 2.88
CA TRP A 13 5.99 8.57 3.41
C TRP A 13 6.53 7.16 3.64
N LEU A 14 7.74 6.90 3.15
CA LEU A 14 8.48 5.67 3.35
C LEU A 14 9.67 5.89 4.27
N ILE A 15 9.92 4.94 5.17
CA ILE A 15 11.12 4.90 6.00
C ILE A 15 11.85 3.60 5.72
N THR A 16 13.11 3.68 5.30
CA THR A 16 13.95 2.48 5.21
C THR A 16 14.63 2.22 6.54
N VAL A 17 14.41 1.01 7.09
CA VAL A 17 15.04 0.53 8.33
C VAL A 17 15.78 -0.76 8.02
N THR A 18 17.11 -0.74 8.21
CA THR A 18 17.97 -1.90 7.92
C THR A 18 18.01 -2.91 9.05
N ASP A 19 17.86 -2.47 10.30
CA ASP A 19 17.86 -3.34 11.47
C ASP A 19 16.49 -3.97 11.74
N PHE A 20 16.45 -5.30 11.86
CA PHE A 20 15.22 -6.06 12.07
C PHE A 20 14.57 -5.74 13.42
N GLN A 21 15.36 -5.59 14.49
CA GLN A 21 14.82 -5.31 15.84
C GLN A 21 14.13 -3.94 15.87
N THR A 22 14.78 -2.94 15.30
CA THR A 22 14.25 -1.58 15.13
C THR A 22 12.98 -1.60 14.29
N ARG A 23 12.97 -2.34 13.16
CA ARG A 23 11.79 -2.48 12.32
C ARG A 23 10.62 -3.11 13.08
N SER A 24 10.87 -4.20 13.81
CA SER A 24 9.84 -4.89 14.59
C SER A 24 9.25 -3.99 15.67
N ARG A 25 10.12 -3.26 16.40
CA ARG A 25 9.68 -2.28 17.39
C ARG A 25 8.82 -1.19 16.78
N LEU A 26 9.26 -0.60 15.66
CA LEU A 26 8.53 0.45 14.96
C LEU A 26 7.17 0.00 14.42
N LEU A 27 7.06 -1.22 13.90
CA LEU A 27 5.78 -1.78 13.45
C LEU A 27 4.82 -2.03 14.62
N HIS A 28 5.35 -2.32 15.81
CA HIS A 28 4.53 -2.56 16.99
C HIS A 28 4.15 -1.27 17.74
N SER A 29 5.06 -0.30 17.84
CA SER A 29 4.87 0.94 18.61
C SER A 29 4.44 2.14 17.78
N GLY A 30 4.59 2.08 16.46
CA GLY A 30 4.45 3.24 15.58
C GLY A 30 5.52 4.31 15.82
N ILE A 31 5.22 5.54 15.38
CA ILE A 31 6.05 6.74 15.58
C ILE A 31 5.19 7.91 16.08
N SER A 32 5.78 8.80 16.88
CA SER A 32 5.06 9.96 17.44
C SER A 32 5.76 11.29 17.19
N PRO A 33 5.87 11.76 15.93
CA PRO A 33 6.37 13.10 15.63
C PRO A 33 5.51 14.17 16.31
N ARG A 34 6.15 15.06 17.09
CA ARG A 34 5.47 16.13 17.85
C ARG A 34 4.33 15.62 18.76
N GLY A 35 4.43 14.38 19.24
CA GLY A 35 3.43 13.77 20.12
C GLY A 35 2.21 13.19 19.41
N ILE A 36 2.13 13.24 18.07
CA ILE A 36 1.02 12.66 17.31
C ILE A 36 1.38 11.24 16.91
N ALA A 37 0.66 10.25 17.45
CA ALA A 37 0.91 8.84 17.15
C ALA A 37 0.45 8.49 15.72
N HIS A 38 1.35 7.89 14.96
CA HIS A 38 1.10 7.31 13.65
C HIS A 38 1.47 5.83 13.65
N SER A 39 0.54 5.00 13.21
CA SER A 39 0.82 3.59 12.96
C SER A 39 1.73 3.44 11.75
N LEU A 40 2.62 2.46 11.79
CA LEU A 40 3.46 2.07 10.67
C LEU A 40 2.95 0.75 10.11
N VAL A 41 2.92 0.65 8.79
CA VAL A 41 2.57 -0.58 8.06
C VAL A 41 3.74 -0.93 7.18
N ARG A 42 3.96 -2.23 6.97
CA ARG A 42 5.02 -2.64 6.05
C ARG A 42 4.66 -2.25 4.61
N HIS A 43 5.66 -1.81 3.87
CA HIS A 43 5.47 -1.37 2.50
C HIS A 43 4.94 -2.49 1.59
N ASP A 44 5.42 -3.72 1.76
CA ASP A 44 4.97 -4.88 0.97
C ASP A 44 3.50 -5.25 1.23
N GLU A 45 3.05 -5.16 2.49
CA GLU A 45 1.65 -5.37 2.85
C GLU A 45 0.74 -4.29 2.26
N LEU A 46 1.21 -3.03 2.28
CA LEU A 46 0.51 -1.90 1.68
C LEU A 46 0.37 -2.06 0.16
N LEU A 47 1.47 -2.38 -0.54
CA LEU A 47 1.46 -2.61 -1.98
C LEU A 47 0.53 -3.76 -2.37
N LEU A 48 0.52 -4.84 -1.58
CA LEU A 48 -0.38 -5.97 -1.81
C LEU A 48 -1.84 -5.55 -1.62
N GLY A 49 -2.13 -4.71 -0.63
CA GLY A 49 -3.47 -4.13 -0.40
C GLY A 49 -3.93 -3.30 -1.60
N ASP A 50 -3.09 -2.40 -2.10
CA ASP A 50 -3.35 -1.57 -3.27
C ASP A 50 -3.62 -2.42 -4.51
N TYR A 51 -2.79 -3.45 -4.74
CA TYR A 51 -2.96 -4.37 -5.86
C TYR A 51 -4.27 -5.16 -5.78
N ARG A 52 -4.62 -5.68 -4.60
CA ARG A 52 -5.89 -6.40 -4.39
C ARG A 52 -7.10 -5.49 -4.63
N LEU A 53 -7.02 -4.22 -4.22
CA LEU A 53 -8.06 -3.24 -4.49
C LEU A 53 -8.17 -2.95 -6.00
N HIS A 54 -7.04 -2.82 -6.69
CA HIS A 54 -7.00 -2.66 -8.13
C HIS A 54 -7.68 -3.85 -8.85
N LEU A 55 -7.33 -5.09 -8.51
CA LEU A 55 -7.95 -6.28 -9.10
C LEU A 55 -9.46 -6.34 -8.86
N ARG A 56 -9.92 -6.02 -7.65
CA ARG A 56 -11.36 -5.95 -7.33
C ARG A 56 -12.07 -4.92 -8.21
N ARG A 57 -11.48 -3.73 -8.39
CA ARG A 57 -12.04 -2.68 -9.25
C ARG A 57 -12.06 -3.11 -10.72
N ALA A 58 -11.02 -3.79 -11.20
CA ALA A 58 -10.95 -4.32 -12.56
C ALA A 58 -12.05 -5.37 -12.80
N LEU A 59 -12.23 -6.32 -11.88
CA LEU A 59 -13.29 -7.34 -11.98
C LEU A 59 -14.70 -6.72 -11.95
N VAL A 60 -14.97 -5.79 -11.04
CA VAL A 60 -16.26 -5.08 -10.98
C VAL A 60 -16.51 -4.32 -12.27
N ARG A 61 -15.51 -3.63 -12.81
CA ARG A 61 -15.59 -2.92 -14.09
C ARG A 61 -15.90 -3.88 -15.23
N ARG A 62 -15.21 -5.01 -15.32
CA ARG A 62 -15.46 -6.05 -16.33
C ARG A 62 -16.89 -6.57 -16.26
N HIS A 63 -17.37 -6.92 -15.07
CA HIS A 63 -18.75 -7.38 -14.90
C HIS A 63 -19.79 -6.31 -15.26
N MET A 64 -19.54 -5.06 -14.89
CA MET A 64 -20.39 -3.94 -15.29
C MET A 64 -20.46 -3.80 -16.81
N LEU A 65 -19.31 -3.86 -17.49
CA LEU A 65 -19.26 -3.77 -18.96
C LEU A 65 -19.99 -4.94 -19.62
N GLN A 66 -19.82 -6.16 -19.11
CA GLN A 66 -20.56 -7.34 -19.57
C GLN A 66 -22.07 -7.18 -19.38
N ALA A 67 -22.52 -6.63 -18.25
CA ALA A 67 -23.94 -6.38 -18.01
C ALA A 67 -24.52 -5.32 -18.97
N LEU A 68 -23.69 -4.42 -19.49
CA LEU A 68 -24.06 -3.45 -20.53
C LEU A 68 -23.93 -4.00 -21.96
N GLY A 69 -23.58 -5.28 -22.13
CA GLY A 69 -23.44 -5.94 -23.42
C GLY A 69 -22.11 -5.71 -24.13
N ALA A 70 -21.07 -5.25 -23.42
CA ALA A 70 -19.72 -5.18 -23.98
C ALA A 70 -19.08 -6.58 -24.00
N GLU A 71 -18.65 -7.01 -25.18
CA GLU A 71 -17.86 -8.24 -25.35
C GLU A 71 -16.48 -8.09 -24.68
N PRO A 72 -15.94 -9.16 -24.06
CA PRO A 72 -14.63 -9.10 -23.44
C PRO A 72 -13.56 -8.92 -24.51
N THR A 73 -12.87 -7.78 -24.54
CA THR A 73 -11.62 -7.64 -25.29
C THR A 73 -10.57 -8.55 -24.67
N GLU A 74 -9.99 -9.46 -25.46
CA GLU A 74 -9.01 -10.49 -25.06
C GLU A 74 -7.65 -9.96 -24.56
N GLU A 75 -7.54 -8.68 -24.21
CA GLU A 75 -6.32 -8.14 -23.59
C GLU A 75 -6.41 -8.25 -22.06
N ASP A 76 -6.13 -9.44 -21.54
CA ASP A 76 -5.63 -9.72 -20.18
C ASP A 76 -4.88 -11.07 -20.17
#